data_AF-A0A7V9GEE6-F1
#
_entry.id   AF-A0A7V9GEE6-F1
#
_cell.length_a   1.000
_cell.length_b   1.000
_cell.length_c   1.000
_cell.angle_alpha   90.00
_cell.angle_beta   90.00
_cell.angle_gamma   90.00
#
_symmetry.space_group_name_H-M   'P 1'
#
loop_
_entity.id
_entity.type
_entity.pdbx_description
1 polymer ?
#
loop_
_entity_poly.entity_id
_entity_poly.type
_entity_poly.pdbx_seq_one_letter_code
_entity_poly.pdbx_strand_id
1 'polypeptide(L)' 'MHPEQATLDTVAAATDELARRVGAAAVRLDGNDDHGIAADLFEVERSLRAAQRRLDKVLRRIDG' A
#
# COMPACT_ATOMS: atom_id res chain seq x y z
N MET A 1 -13.13 -16.62 -15.05
CA MET A 1 -11.97 -16.09 -14.34
C MET A 1 -11.17 -15.26 -15.33
N HIS A 2 -11.12 -13.95 -15.14
CA HIS A 2 -10.33 -13.07 -15.99
C HIS A 2 -8.84 -13.35 -15.74
N PRO A 3 -8.00 -13.56 -16.78
CA PRO A 3 -6.57 -13.83 -16.58
C PRO A 3 -5.87 -12.69 -15.81
N GLU A 4 -6.40 -11.48 -15.88
CA GLU A 4 -5.92 -10.30 -15.16
C GLU A 4 -6.20 -10.38 -13.65
N GLN A 5 -7.21 -11.14 -13.21
CA GLN A 5 -7.63 -11.21 -11.81
C GLN A 5 -6.50 -11.69 -10.90
N ALA A 6 -5.89 -12.84 -11.22
CA ALA A 6 -4.80 -13.39 -10.42
C ALA A 6 -3.57 -12.46 -10.37
N THR A 7 -3.33 -11.73 -11.47
CA THR A 7 -2.25 -10.73 -11.52
C THR A 7 -2.58 -9.56 -10.60
N LEU A 8 -3.81 -9.06 -10.63
CA LEU A 8 -4.26 -7.95 -9.80
C LEU A 8 -4.34 -8.33 -8.31
N ASP A 9 -4.71 -9.56 -7.97
CA ASP A 9 -4.66 -10.09 -6.60
C ASP A 9 -3.21 -10.08 -6.07
N THR A 10 -2.26 -10.52 -6.91
CA THR A 10 -0.83 -10.48 -6.59
C THR A 10 -0.35 -9.04 -6.36
N VAL A 11 -0.77 -8.10 -7.22
CA VAL A 11 -0.44 -6.68 -7.07
C VAL A 11 -1.07 -6.09 -5.81
N ALA A 12 -2.28 -6.49 -5.44
CA ALA A 12 -2.96 -6.04 -4.22
C ALA A 12 -2.18 -6.48 -2.97
N ALA A 13 -1.80 -7.74 -2.91
CA ALA A 13 -0.98 -8.28 -1.82
C ALA A 13 0.40 -7.58 -1.74
N ALA A 14 1.06 -7.35 -2.88
CA ALA A 14 2.33 -6.64 -2.93
C ALA A 14 2.20 -5.18 -2.46
N THR A 15 1.12 -4.49 -2.84
CA THR A 15 0.86 -3.10 -2.44
C THR A 15 0.63 -2.98 -0.93
N ASP A 16 -0.10 -3.93 -0.33
CA ASP A 16 -0.30 -4.00 1.12
C ASP A 16 1.04 -4.20 1.87
N GLU A 17 1.87 -5.13 1.40
CA GLU A 17 3.19 -5.39 1.97
C GLU A 17 4.09 -4.15 1.87
N LEU A 18 4.09 -3.46 0.73
CA LEU A 18 4.84 -2.21 0.56
C LEU A 18 4.34 -1.12 1.52
N ALA A 19 3.02 -0.97 1.69
CA ALA A 19 2.47 -0.01 2.64
C ALA A 19 2.93 -0.32 4.07
N ARG A 20 2.87 -1.58 4.50
CA ARG A 20 3.33 -2.00 5.83
C ARG A 20 4.82 -1.72 6.04
N ARG A 21 5.66 -2.02 5.05
CA ARG A 21 7.11 -1.78 5.12
C ARG A 21 7.47 -0.30 5.19
N VAL A 22 6.80 0.53 4.39
CA VAL A 22 6.99 1.99 4.40
C VAL A 22 6.56 2.57 5.74
N GLY A 23 5.38 2.21 6.25
CA GLY A 23 4.91 2.69 7.56
C GLY A 23 5.85 2.27 8.70
N ALA A 24 6.37 1.05 8.68
CA ALA A 24 7.36 0.60 9.67
C ALA A 24 8.68 1.39 9.59
N ALA A 25 9.11 1.81 8.40
CA ALA A 25 10.27 2.67 8.24
C ALA A 25 10.00 4.09 8.75
N ALA A 26 8.82 4.64 8.45
CA ALA A 26 8.39 5.95 8.94
C ALA A 26 8.40 6.01 10.48
N VAL A 27 7.83 4.99 11.15
CA VAL A 27 7.83 4.89 12.62
C VAL A 27 9.25 4.85 13.21
N ARG A 28 10.18 4.11 12.59
CA ARG A 28 11.58 4.06 13.06
C ARG A 28 12.29 5.40 12.91
N LEU A 29 12.03 6.13 11.83
CA LEU A 29 12.64 7.43 11.58
C LEU A 29 12.06 8.53 12.47
N ASP A 30 10.76 8.48 12.73
CA ASP A 30 10.10 9.40 13.66
C ASP A 30 10.67 9.29 15.08
N GLY A 31 11.02 8.06 15.50
CA GLY A 31 11.67 7.81 16.79
C GLY A 31 13.15 8.19 16.87
N ASN A 32 13.79 8.55 15.74
CA ASN A 32 15.20 8.93 15.65
C ASN A 32 15.39 10.44 15.35
N ASP A 33 14.37 11.26 15.65
CA ASP A 33 14.33 12.72 15.37
C ASP A 33 14.38 13.10 13.87
N ASP A 34 14.27 12.14 12.94
CA ASP A 34 14.21 12.36 11.49
C ASP A 34 12.77 12.67 11.02
N HIS A 35 12.07 13.57 11.73
CA HIS A 35 10.63 13.81 11.56
C HIS A 35 10.21 14.22 10.14
N GLY A 36 11.06 14.95 9.41
CA GLY A 36 10.78 15.35 8.03
C GLY A 36 10.69 14.15 7.08
N ILE A 37 11.65 13.23 7.18
CA ILE A 37 11.67 12.00 6.37
C ILE A 37 10.53 11.08 6.80
N ALA A 38 10.25 10.99 8.10
CA ALA A 38 9.13 10.21 8.62
C ALA A 38 7.78 10.72 8.07
N ALA A 39 7.56 12.03 8.04
CA ALA A 39 6.36 12.63 7.48
C ALA A 39 6.18 12.28 5.99
N ASP A 40 7.24 12.41 5.19
CA ASP A 40 7.21 12.05 3.76
C ASP A 40 6.88 10.56 3.57
N LEU A 41 7.44 9.67 4.39
CA LEU A 41 7.15 8.24 4.33
C LEU A 41 5.71 7.91 4.75
N PHE A 42 5.13 8.62 5.73
CA PHE A 42 3.71 8.45 6.07
C PHE A 42 2.78 8.89 4.92
N GLU A 43 3.14 9.93 4.16
CA GLU A 43 2.38 10.30 2.95
C GLU A 43 2.47 9.23 1.85
N VAL A 44 3.64 8.61 1.68
CA VAL A 44 3.83 7.46 0.77
C VAL A 44 2.98 6.28 1.23
N GLU A 45 3.01 5.92 2.51
CA GLU A 45 2.15 4.87 3.09
C GLU A 45 0.67 5.14 2.80
N ARG A 46 0.21 6.37 3.06
CA ARG A 46 -1.19 6.76 2.84
C ARG A 46 -1.60 6.61 1.37
N SER A 47 -0.70 6.99 0.46
CA SER A 47 -0.89 6.85 -0.98
C SER A 47 -1.01 5.38 -1.40
N LEU A 48 -0.14 4.51 -0.88
CA LEU A 48 -0.19 3.05 -1.12
C LEU A 48 -1.50 2.45 -0.61
N ARG A 49 -1.92 2.78 0.62
CA ARG A 49 -3.21 2.32 1.16
C ARG A 49 -4.41 2.82 0.34
N ALA A 50 -4.32 4.03 -0.21
CA ALA A 50 -5.37 4.57 -1.09
C ALA A 50 -5.41 3.83 -2.44
N ALA A 51 -4.25 3.46 -3.00
CA ALA A 51 -4.16 2.62 -4.19
C ALA A 51 -4.73 1.22 -3.93
N GLN A 52 -4.35 0.57 -2.83
CA GLN A 52 -4.88 -0.75 -2.41
C GLN A 52 -6.41 -0.73 -2.32
N ARG A 53 -7.00 0.24 -1.61
CA ARG A 53 -8.47 0.37 -1.51
C ARG A 53 -9.16 0.55 -2.87
N ARG A 54 -8.51 1.21 -3.84
CA ARG A 54 -9.06 1.37 -5.20
C ARG A 54 -8.95 0.06 -5.98
N LEU A 55 -7.83 -0.65 -5.84
CA LEU A 55 -7.61 -1.94 -6.47
C LEU A 55 -8.61 -3.00 -5.96
N ASP A 56 -8.82 -3.10 -4.64
CA ASP A 56 -9.79 -4.01 -4.05
C ASP A 56 -11.22 -3.76 -4.58
N LYS A 57 -11.59 -2.50 -4.77
CA LYS A 57 -12.90 -2.14 -5.35
C LYS A 57 -13.03 -2.58 -6.81
N VAL A 58 -11.93 -2.58 -7.56
CA VAL A 58 -11.93 -3.05 -8.95
C VAL A 58 -11.98 -4.58 -8.99
N LEU A 59 -11.19 -5.27 -8.17
CA LEU A 59 -11.21 -6.73 -8.05
C LEU A 59 -12.61 -7.26 -7.72
N ARG A 60 -13.30 -6.66 -6.74
CA ARG A 60 -14.70 -7.02 -6.40
C ARG A 60 -15.68 -6.85 -7.56
N ARG A 61 -15.40 -5.97 -8.53
CA ARG A 61 -16.22 -5.79 -9.74
C ARG A 61 -15.87 -6.77 -10.85
N ILE A 62 -14.69 -7.39 -10.80
CA ILE A 62 -14.27 -8.46 -11.72
C ILE A 62 -14.82 -9.81 -11.23
N ASP A 63 -14.96 -9.98 -9.91
CA ASP A 63 -15.45 -11.22 -9.28
C ASP A 63 -16.97 -11.43 -9.34
N GLY A 64 -17.74 -10.35 -9.48
CA GLY A 64 -19.21 -10.35 -9.49
C GLY A 64 -19.78 -10.26 -10.89
#